data_AF-A0A150WQR9-F1
#
_entry.id   AF-A0A150WQR9-F1
#
_cell.length_a   1.000
_cell.length_b   1.000
_cell.length_c   1.000
_cell.angle_alpha   90.00
_cell.angle_beta   90.00
_cell.angle_gamma   90.00
#
_symmetry.space_group_name_H-M   'P 1'
#
loop_
_entity.id
_entity.type
_entity.pdbx_description
1 polymer ?
#
loop_
_entity_poly.entity_id
_entity_poly.type
_entity_poly.pdbx_seq_one_letter_code
_entity_poly.pdbx_strand_id
1 'polypeptide(L)'
;MKKIDQLMAELGFKKDAPQGVKEAFIKHLIKASTGVNVATPSEKREIAESPEKVVVFQTPQQLSFDFIETSLAPQSGKPRPSTKKKAVS
;
A
#
# COMPACT_ATOMS: atom_id res chain seq x y z
N MET A 1 37.01 -8.68 -3.65
CA MET A 1 35.54 -8.52 -3.51
C MET A 1 35.01 -9.66 -2.65
N LYS A 2 34.15 -9.38 -1.66
CA LYS A 2 33.53 -10.43 -0.83
C LYS A 2 32.53 -11.23 -1.68
N LYS A 3 32.41 -12.54 -1.43
CA LYS A 3 31.39 -13.38 -2.10
C LYS A 3 30.01 -13.08 -1.52
N ILE A 4 28.95 -13.25 -2.31
CA ILE A 4 27.57 -13.01 -1.85
C ILE A 4 27.23 -13.87 -0.62
N ASP A 5 27.71 -15.12 -0.58
CA ASP A 5 27.48 -16.04 0.54
C ASP A 5 28.14 -15.56 1.84
N GLN A 6 29.26 -14.83 1.75
CA GLN A 6 29.90 -14.22 2.92
C GLN A 6 29.11 -13.02 3.43
N LEU A 7 28.59 -12.17 2.53
CA LEU A 7 27.73 -11.05 2.90
C LEU A 7 26.43 -11.53 3.55
N MET A 8 25.83 -12.57 2.98
CA MET A 8 24.66 -13.23 3.56
C MET A 8 24.97 -13.80 4.95
N ALA A 9 26.11 -14.47 5.12
CA ALA A 9 26.52 -14.99 6.42
C ALA A 9 26.80 -13.90 7.47
N GLU A 10 27.40 -12.77 7.07
CA GLU A 10 27.61 -11.60 7.96
C GLU A 10 26.29 -11.01 8.46
N LEU A 11 25.23 -11.10 7.65
CA LEU A 11 23.88 -10.66 7.99
C LEU A 11 23.05 -11.73 8.73
N GLY A 12 23.65 -12.88 9.06
CA GLY A 12 23.00 -13.95 9.81
C GLY A 12 22.23 -14.96 8.96
N PHE A 13 22.33 -14.90 7.63
CA PHE A 13 21.76 -15.93 6.76
C PHE A 13 22.65 -17.17 6.70
N LYS A 14 22.02 -18.35 6.51
CA LYS A 14 22.75 -19.60 6.28
C LYS A 14 23.49 -19.54 4.94
N LYS A 15 24.73 -20.03 4.89
CA LYS A 15 25.54 -20.10 3.66
C LYS A 15 24.88 -20.97 2.58
N ASP A 16 24.17 -22.00 3.01
CA ASP A 16 23.46 -22.95 2.14
C ASP A 16 22.00 -22.52 1.89
N ALA A 17 21.76 -21.21 1.78
CA ALA A 17 20.44 -20.70 1.45
C ALA A 17 19.98 -21.21 0.06
N PRO A 18 18.70 -21.57 -0.10
CA PRO A 18 18.14 -21.91 -1.41
C PRO A 18 18.36 -20.78 -2.43
N GLN A 19 18.47 -21.15 -3.71
CA GLN A 19 18.77 -20.21 -4.78
C GLN A 19 17.78 -19.03 -4.84
N GLY A 20 16.48 -19.29 -4.67
CA GLY A 20 15.46 -18.23 -4.62
C GLY A 20 15.68 -17.21 -3.49
N VAL A 21 16.22 -17.65 -2.34
CA VAL A 21 16.56 -16.75 -1.22
C VAL A 21 17.76 -15.88 -1.57
N LYS A 22 18.77 -16.44 -2.24
CA LYS A 22 19.93 -15.67 -2.73
C LYS A 22 19.51 -14.62 -3.74
N GLU A 23 18.60 -14.97 -4.65
CA GLU A 23 18.05 -14.04 -5.64
C GLU A 23 17.21 -12.93 -4.99
N ALA A 24 16.35 -13.26 -4.03
CA ALA A 24 15.58 -12.28 -3.27
C ALA A 24 16.48 -11.32 -2.47
N PHE A 25 17.55 -11.84 -1.89
CA PHE A 25 18.55 -11.03 -1.19
C PHE A 25 19.23 -10.04 -2.15
N ILE A 26 19.67 -10.49 -3.32
CA ILE A 26 20.27 -9.62 -4.34
C ILE A 26 19.26 -8.58 -4.83
N LYS A 27 18.00 -8.98 -5.09
CA LYS A 27 16.92 -8.06 -5.48
C LYS A 27 16.72 -6.97 -4.43
N HIS A 28 16.76 -7.32 -3.15
CA HIS A 28 16.68 -6.35 -2.06
C HIS A 28 17.85 -5.36 -2.07
N LEU A 29 19.08 -5.82 -2.27
CA LEU A 29 20.27 -4.95 -2.36
C LEU A 29 20.20 -3.99 -3.56
N ILE A 30 19.75 -4.46 -4.72
CA ILE A 30 19.56 -3.61 -5.90
C ILE A 30 18.50 -2.55 -5.64
N LYS A 31 17.37 -2.94 -5.02
CA LYS A 31 16.31 -2.00 -4.65
C LYS A 31 16.78 -0.97 -3.63
N ALA A 32 17.55 -1.37 -2.63
CA ALA A 32 18.08 -0.46 -1.62
C ALA A 32 19.11 0.53 -2.18
N SER A 33 19.91 0.11 -3.17
CA SER A 33 20.97 0.95 -3.75
C SER A 33 20.50 1.87 -4.88
N THR A 34 19.55 1.43 -5.70
CA THR A 34 19.12 2.16 -6.90
C THR A 34 17.68 2.64 -6.83
N GLY A 35 16.87 2.13 -5.90
CA GLY A 35 15.43 2.34 -5.85
C GLY A 35 14.65 1.57 -6.93
N VAL A 36 15.33 0.86 -7.83
CA VAL A 36 14.69 0.16 -8.95
C VAL A 36 14.22 -1.23 -8.53
N ASN A 37 12.98 -1.57 -8.86
CA ASN A 37 12.45 -2.91 -8.68
C ASN A 37 12.83 -3.80 -9.88
N VAL A 38 13.56 -4.88 -9.62
CA VAL A 38 14.04 -5.80 -10.67
C VAL A 38 13.41 -7.18 -10.46
N ALA A 39 12.97 -7.81 -11.55
CA ALA A 39 12.46 -9.19 -11.52
C ALA A 39 13.62 -10.19 -11.47
N THR A 40 13.56 -11.16 -10.55
CA THR A 40 14.58 -12.20 -10.43
C THR A 40 14.45 -13.25 -11.53
N PRO A 41 15.53 -13.99 -11.87
CA PRO A 41 15.46 -15.08 -12.84
C PRO A 41 14.41 -16.14 -12.48
N SER A 42 14.28 -16.49 -11.20
CA SER A 42 13.24 -17.44 -10.74
C SER A 42 11.83 -16.89 -10.96
N GLU A 43 11.59 -15.62 -10.63
CA GLU A 43 10.30 -14.96 -10.89
C GLU A 43 9.97 -14.95 -12.39
N LYS A 44 10.96 -14.67 -13.26
CA LYS A 44 10.77 -14.67 -14.72
C LYS A 44 10.40 -16.06 -15.25
N ARG A 45 10.95 -17.13 -14.68
CA ARG A 45 10.61 -18.51 -15.06
C ARG A 45 9.17 -18.84 -14.65
N GLU A 46 8.79 -18.52 -13.42
CA GLU A 46 7.42 -18.73 -12.94
C GLU A 46 6.38 -17.97 -13.76
N ILE A 47 6.69 -16.72 -14.16
CA ILE A 47 5.85 -15.91 -15.04
C ILE A 47 5.69 -16.55 -16.43
N ALA A 48 6.77 -17.12 -16.98
CA ALA A 48 6.74 -17.78 -18.28
C ALA A 48 5.96 -19.11 -18.25
N GLU A 49 6.07 -19.85 -17.15
CA GLU A 49 5.39 -21.14 -16.96
C GLU A 49 3.91 -20.99 -16.60
N SER A 50 3.51 -19.87 -15.99
CA SER A 50 2.14 -19.66 -15.52
C SER A 50 1.71 -18.20 -15.66
N PRO A 51 1.48 -17.72 -16.91
CA PRO A 51 1.15 -16.32 -17.17
C PRO A 51 -0.18 -15.88 -16.55
N GLU A 52 -1.14 -16.80 -16.37
CA GLU A 52 -2.46 -16.48 -15.79
C GLU A 52 -2.42 -16.13 -14.29
N LYS A 53 -1.34 -16.51 -13.59
CA LYS A 53 -1.19 -16.28 -12.14
C LYS A 53 -0.56 -14.92 -11.81
N VAL A 54 -0.08 -14.19 -12.83
CA VAL A 54 0.44 -12.84 -12.66
C VAL A 54 -0.74 -11.90 -12.51
N VAL A 55 -1.23 -11.78 -11.28
CA VAL A 55 -2.17 -10.74 -10.89
C VAL A 55 -1.42 -9.41 -10.99
N VAL A 56 -1.48 -8.80 -12.17
CA VAL A 56 -1.28 -7.36 -12.30
C VAL A 56 -2.31 -6.76 -11.37
N PHE A 57 -1.87 -6.24 -10.23
CA PHE A 57 -2.69 -5.34 -9.44
C PHE A 57 -2.99 -4.16 -10.37
N GLN A 58 -4.10 -4.25 -11.10
CA GLN A 58 -4.73 -3.09 -11.70
C GLN A 58 -4.86 -2.11 -10.54
N THR A 59 -4.25 -0.94 -10.72
CA THR A 59 -4.31 0.18 -9.78
C THR A 59 -5.68 0.19 -9.11
N PRO A 60 -5.78 0.23 -7.77
CA PRO A 60 -7.07 0.19 -7.10
C PRO A 60 -7.93 1.27 -7.74
N GLN A 61 -9.05 0.86 -8.32
CA GLN A 61 -9.95 1.76 -9.03
C GLN A 61 -10.35 2.84 -8.02
N GLN A 62 -9.78 4.03 -8.16
CA GLN A 62 -9.97 5.11 -7.22
C GLN A 62 -11.45 5.51 -7.30
N LEU A 63 -12.22 5.17 -6.27
CA LEU A 63 -13.63 5.55 -6.18
C LEU A 63 -13.69 7.07 -6.02
N SER A 64 -14.22 7.76 -7.02
CA SER A 64 -14.57 9.18 -6.91
C SER A 64 -15.87 9.31 -6.13
N PHE A 65 -15.85 10.09 -5.06
CA PHE A 65 -17.05 10.49 -4.33
C PHE A 65 -17.42 11.91 -4.75
N ASP A 66 -18.57 12.05 -5.41
CA ASP A 66 -19.16 13.36 -5.66
C ASP A 66 -19.80 13.85 -4.36
N PHE A 67 -19.17 14.86 -3.73
CA PHE A 67 -19.81 15.57 -2.64
C PHE A 67 -20.92 16.44 -3.23
N ILE A 68 -22.17 16.05 -3.01
CA ILE A 68 -23.31 16.92 -3.29
C ILE A 68 -23.21 18.10 -2.31
N GLU A 69 -22.77 19.26 -2.78
CA GLU A 69 -22.96 20.54 -2.09
C GLU A 69 -24.46 20.84 -2.03
N THR A 70 -25.15 20.17 -1.11
CA THR A 70 -26.46 20.64 -0.67
C THR A 70 -26.18 21.92 0.10
N SER A 71 -26.31 23.05 -0.58
CA SER A 71 -26.31 24.37 0.03
C SER A 71 -27.52 24.48 0.95
N LEU A 72 -27.40 23.92 2.15
CA LEU A 72 -28.27 24.22 3.28
C LEU A 72 -27.92 25.63 3.76
N ALA A 73 -28.18 26.64 2.94
CA ALA A 73 -28.36 27.98 3.44
C ALA A 73 -29.60 27.93 4.35
N PRO A 74 -29.49 28.17 5.66
CA PRO A 74 -30.67 28.23 6.51
C PRO A 74 -31.49 29.44 6.05
N GLN A 75 -32.61 29.17 5.38
CA GLN A 75 -33.57 30.22 5.05
C GLN A 75 -34.02 30.89 6.35
N SER A 76 -33.73 32.18 6.44
CA SER A 76 -34.23 33.06 7.47
C SER A 76 -35.77 33.10 7.42
N GLY A 77 -36.42 32.84 8.56
CA GLY A 77 -37.81 33.24 8.76
C GLY A 77 -38.73 32.23 9.43
N LYS A 78 -38.82 32.30 10.76
CA LYS A 78 -40.08 32.48 11.53
C LYS A 78 -39.77 32.53 13.04
N PRO A 79 -40.36 33.46 13.82
CA PRO A 79 -40.03 33.63 15.22
C PRO A 79 -40.59 32.49 16.07
N ARG A 80 -39.77 32.03 17.02
CA ARG A 80 -40.05 30.99 18.01
C ARG A 80 -41.16 31.46 18.98
N PRO A 81 -42.19 30.65 19.28
CA PRO A 81 -43.21 31.04 20.26
C PRO A 81 -42.60 31.10 21.67
N SER A 82 -42.82 32.22 22.35
CA SER A 82 -42.34 32.49 23.71
C SER A 82 -43.12 31.68 24.75
N THR A 83 -42.43 30.85 25.54
CA THR A 83 -43.00 30.23 26.74
C THR A 83 -42.76 31.16 27.94
N LYS A 84 -43.81 31.88 28.38
CA LYS A 84 -43.80 32.62 29.64
C LYS A 84 -43.71 31.61 30.80
N LYS A 85 -42.60 31.58 31.53
CA LYS A 85 -42.52 30.89 32.84
C LYS A 85 -43.25 31.76 33.86
N LYS A 86 -44.38 31.26 34.38
CA LYS A 86 -45.09 31.86 35.51
C LYS A 86 -44.33 31.48 36.78
N ALA A 87 -43.79 32.47 37.48
CA ALA A 87 -43.30 32.28 38.85
C ALA A 87 -44.50 32.02 39.76
N VAL A 88 -44.38 31.05 40.67
CA VAL A 88 -45.30 30.85 41.79
C VAL A 88 -44.47 30.97 43.06
N SER A 89 -44.89 31.93 43.89
CA SER A 89 -44.42 32.21 45.25
C SER A 89 -44.70 31.07 46.21
#